data_AF-A0A9D1ZXG1-F1
#
_entry.id   AF-A0A9D1ZXG1-F1
#
_cell.length_a   1.000
_cell.length_b   1.000
_cell.length_c   1.000
_cell.angle_alpha   90.00
_cell.angle_beta   90.00
_cell.angle_gamma   90.00
#
_symmetry.space_group_name_H-M   'P 1'
#
loop_
_entity.id
_entity.type
_entity.pdbx_description
1 polymer ?
#
loop_
_entity_poly.entity_id
_entity_poly.type
_entity_poly.pdbx_seq_one_letter_code
_entity_poly.pdbx_strand_id
1 'polypeptide(L)'
;MKNVIKKAWPLVVAAVLAVALLIFYGVTLSGGNNLGITEENLADGATVYGSAGAGMAFDSGRMTAWNVSEKGAEAVVDFGQEREINALLLNETGYNVKQFSVYYENGGEWELCYRQCEIGVDRLATFYPVTTKKIKVVIDDFKNTVRISDIAVYNLQAREINDFRVSTYIRPEHIGQGLIDPDCFDIVTDVQFIAYGNFDPEGNVVPVEGADKALKGLKDMIGKRDVSITVTVFPVREGATMADVYRDHMDNAVQSIVNLVEELDVDGADFDWEYPHGSEEWALYSEFIVRLGEELHKTGKELSIALSPWGVNLSQEAIDSIDQLQLMSYDMFDYKGDNNSYSGAAACAAEYFISCGFAPGQLNLGISFYGRPDDGSGVWVNYRDENYTQDEYIMYQNGVWFNTVTTVRDKTAYAALRGLGGIMIFSQDEDLPVSDPLSLTAQIGKAIDMFVKEA
;
A
#
# COMPACT_ATOMS: atom_id res chain seq x y z
N MET A 1 -30.16 33.98 12.77
CA MET A 1 -29.08 33.16 12.18
C MET A 1 -28.96 31.75 12.80
N LYS A 2 -28.73 31.59 14.11
CA LYS A 2 -28.52 30.26 14.74
C LYS A 2 -29.63 29.22 14.50
N ASN A 3 -30.90 29.63 14.39
CA ASN A 3 -32.03 28.71 14.15
C ASN A 3 -32.18 28.28 12.67
N VAL A 4 -31.60 29.01 11.73
CA VAL A 4 -31.63 28.65 10.29
C VAL A 4 -30.52 27.65 9.99
N ILE A 5 -29.33 27.86 10.57
CA ILE A 5 -28.17 26.96 10.45
C ILE A 5 -28.49 25.58 11.04
N LYS A 6 -29.14 25.51 12.22
CA LYS A 6 -29.55 24.22 12.82
C LYS A 6 -30.57 23.43 12.00
N LYS A 7 -31.40 24.10 11.17
CA LYS A 7 -32.38 23.43 10.30
C LYS A 7 -31.80 23.03 8.95
N ALA A 8 -30.80 23.75 8.46
CA ALA A 8 -30.14 23.47 7.18
C ALA A 8 -29.02 22.42 7.30
N TRP A 9 -28.37 22.31 8.46
CA TRP A 9 -27.27 21.36 8.70
C TRP A 9 -27.57 19.90 8.31
N PRO A 10 -28.69 19.27 8.73
CA PRO A 10 -28.99 17.89 8.31
C PRO A 10 -29.24 17.76 6.80
N LEU A 11 -29.76 18.80 6.13
CA LEU A 11 -29.93 18.81 4.66
C LEU A 11 -28.59 18.95 3.93
N VAL A 12 -27.67 19.74 4.48
CA VAL A 12 -26.30 19.88 3.94
C VAL A 12 -25.53 18.57 4.13
N VAL A 13 -25.60 17.93 5.29
CA VAL A 13 -24.98 16.61 5.53
C VAL A 13 -25.58 15.55 4.61
N ALA A 14 -26.90 15.51 4.45
CA ALA A 14 -27.55 14.59 3.51
C ALA A 14 -27.16 14.87 2.05
N ALA A 15 -27.01 16.13 1.66
CA ALA A 15 -26.55 16.50 0.32
C ALA A 15 -25.07 16.15 0.09
N VAL A 16 -24.20 16.36 1.07
CA VAL A 16 -22.78 15.98 1.01
C VAL A 16 -22.65 14.46 0.94
N LEU A 17 -23.40 13.71 1.76
CA LEU A 17 -23.44 12.25 1.68
C LEU A 17 -24.01 11.75 0.36
N ALA A 18 -25.05 12.40 -0.17
CA ALA A 18 -25.64 12.04 -1.47
C ALA A 18 -24.67 12.35 -2.62
N VAL A 19 -23.94 13.47 -2.57
CA VAL A 19 -22.92 13.82 -3.56
C VAL A 19 -21.73 12.87 -3.46
N ALA A 20 -21.26 12.54 -2.26
CA ALA A 20 -20.20 11.55 -2.06
C ALA A 20 -20.63 10.16 -2.55
N LEU A 21 -21.87 9.74 -2.26
CA LEU A 21 -22.46 8.51 -2.80
C LEU A 21 -22.61 8.56 -4.32
N LEU A 22 -22.96 9.71 -4.91
CA LEU A 22 -23.09 9.89 -6.36
C LEU A 22 -21.74 9.97 -7.07
N ILE A 23 -20.69 10.49 -6.43
CA ILE A 23 -19.32 10.45 -6.94
C ILE A 23 -18.79 9.02 -6.84
N PHE A 24 -18.99 8.34 -5.71
CA PHE A 24 -18.66 6.92 -5.55
C PHE A 24 -19.42 6.05 -6.56
N TYR A 25 -20.73 6.31 -6.77
CA TYR A 25 -21.52 5.67 -7.83
C TYR A 25 -21.06 6.08 -9.23
N GLY A 26 -20.67 7.33 -9.45
CA GLY A 26 -20.22 7.85 -10.74
C GLY A 26 -18.88 7.25 -11.18
N VAL A 27 -17.96 7.08 -10.23
CA VAL A 27 -16.67 6.38 -10.44
C VAL A 27 -16.92 4.90 -10.70
N THR A 28 -17.74 4.23 -9.86
CA THR A 28 -18.09 2.80 -10.06
C THR A 28 -18.89 2.54 -11.35
N LEU A 29 -19.71 3.50 -11.83
CA LEU A 29 -20.45 3.44 -13.09
C LEU A 29 -19.62 3.83 -14.32
N SER A 30 -18.56 4.63 -14.15
CA SER A 30 -17.68 5.02 -15.27
C SER A 30 -16.82 3.86 -15.80
N GLY A 31 -16.77 2.73 -15.07
CA GLY A 31 -16.05 1.52 -15.46
C GLY A 31 -14.52 1.65 -15.39
N GLY A 32 -13.99 2.82 -15.02
CA GLY A 32 -12.56 3.01 -14.80
C GLY A 32 -12.15 2.49 -13.42
N ASN A 33 -11.32 1.45 -13.40
CA ASN A 33 -10.67 0.92 -12.19
C ASN A 33 -9.42 1.73 -11.78
N ASN A 34 -9.11 2.82 -12.50
CA ASN A 34 -7.89 3.64 -12.38
C ASN A 34 -6.55 2.90 -12.53
N LEU A 35 -6.54 1.61 -12.89
CA LEU A 35 -5.32 0.81 -13.06
C LEU A 35 -4.66 0.96 -14.43
N GLY A 36 -5.25 1.75 -15.35
CA GLY A 36 -4.70 1.94 -16.69
C GLY A 36 -4.51 0.63 -17.48
N ILE A 37 -5.30 -0.41 -17.19
CA ILE A 37 -5.26 -1.67 -17.93
C ILE A 37 -5.76 -1.40 -19.35
N THR A 38 -4.93 -1.71 -20.34
CA THR A 38 -5.22 -1.53 -21.78
C THR A 38 -5.19 -2.86 -22.54
N GLU A 39 -4.73 -3.92 -21.88
CA GLU A 39 -4.72 -5.29 -22.36
C GLU A 39 -6.15 -5.78 -22.61
N GLU A 40 -6.26 -6.66 -23.60
CA GLU A 40 -7.52 -7.33 -23.94
C GLU A 40 -8.01 -8.18 -22.76
N ASN A 41 -9.30 -8.06 -22.42
CA ASN A 41 -9.97 -9.01 -21.54
C ASN A 41 -10.11 -10.34 -22.27
N LEU A 42 -9.32 -11.33 -21.88
CA LEU A 42 -9.27 -12.65 -22.51
C LEU A 42 -10.54 -13.49 -22.30
N ALA A 43 -11.41 -13.07 -21.37
CA ALA A 43 -12.72 -13.69 -21.20
C ALA A 43 -13.76 -13.19 -22.23
N ASP A 44 -13.52 -12.06 -22.91
CA ASP A 44 -14.45 -11.54 -23.91
C ASP A 44 -14.58 -12.52 -25.08
N GLY A 45 -15.81 -13.00 -25.30
CA GLY A 45 -16.12 -13.99 -26.34
C GLY A 45 -15.68 -15.43 -26.01
N ALA A 46 -15.11 -15.68 -24.82
CA ALA A 46 -14.82 -17.02 -24.34
C ALA A 46 -16.09 -17.78 -23.95
N THR A 47 -16.02 -19.12 -23.91
CA THR A 47 -17.15 -19.93 -23.45
C THR A 47 -17.14 -20.01 -21.94
N VAL A 48 -18.22 -19.57 -21.29
CA VAL A 48 -18.34 -19.60 -19.83
C VAL A 48 -19.39 -20.63 -19.40
N TYR A 49 -19.03 -21.51 -18.48
CA TYR A 49 -19.93 -22.52 -17.91
C TYR A 49 -19.62 -22.77 -16.43
N GLY A 50 -20.40 -23.62 -15.77
CA GLY A 50 -20.26 -23.93 -14.34
C GLY A 50 -21.61 -23.85 -13.64
N SER A 51 -21.62 -23.22 -12.47
CA SER A 51 -22.84 -22.99 -11.69
C SER A 51 -23.83 -22.08 -12.41
N ALA A 52 -25.11 -22.18 -12.04
CA ALA A 52 -26.17 -21.39 -12.66
C ALA A 52 -25.88 -19.88 -12.58
N GLY A 53 -25.93 -19.21 -13.73
CA GLY A 53 -25.71 -17.76 -13.82
C GLY A 53 -24.24 -17.32 -13.83
N ALA A 54 -23.28 -18.23 -13.82
CA ALA A 54 -21.84 -17.93 -13.84
C ALA A 54 -21.43 -16.97 -14.99
N GLY A 55 -22.02 -17.14 -16.17
CA GLY A 55 -21.75 -16.29 -17.34
C GLY A 55 -22.05 -14.80 -17.13
N MET A 56 -22.93 -14.44 -16.19
CA MET A 56 -23.22 -13.02 -15.88
C MET A 56 -22.07 -12.30 -15.17
N ALA A 57 -21.05 -13.02 -14.70
CA ALA A 57 -19.84 -12.40 -14.17
C ALA A 57 -18.80 -12.10 -15.27
N PHE A 58 -19.03 -12.50 -16.52
CA PHE A 58 -18.05 -12.37 -17.62
C PHE A 58 -18.69 -11.73 -18.86
N ASP A 59 -19.79 -11.00 -18.69
CA ASP A 59 -20.49 -10.31 -19.78
C ASP A 59 -20.02 -8.86 -19.95
N SER A 60 -18.95 -8.47 -19.25
CA SER A 60 -18.36 -7.13 -19.23
C SER A 60 -19.36 -6.03 -18.83
N GLY A 61 -20.45 -6.41 -18.14
CA GLY A 61 -21.52 -5.53 -17.70
C GLY A 61 -21.66 -5.49 -16.17
N ARG A 62 -21.37 -4.35 -15.54
CA ARG A 62 -21.51 -4.18 -14.07
C ARG A 62 -22.97 -4.15 -13.56
N MET A 63 -23.96 -4.29 -14.44
CA MET A 63 -25.39 -4.22 -14.10
C MET A 63 -26.02 -5.60 -13.87
N THR A 64 -25.43 -6.63 -14.47
CA THR A 64 -25.76 -8.05 -14.27
C THR A 64 -24.83 -8.63 -13.20
N ALA A 65 -25.18 -9.80 -12.67
CA ALA A 65 -24.34 -10.45 -11.67
C ALA A 65 -24.59 -11.96 -11.59
N TRP A 66 -23.52 -12.72 -11.43
CA TRP A 66 -23.59 -14.08 -10.93
C TRP A 66 -24.00 -14.07 -9.45
N ASN A 67 -25.21 -14.57 -9.17
CA ASN A 67 -25.75 -14.67 -7.83
C ASN A 67 -25.38 -16.04 -7.26
N VAL A 68 -24.48 -16.07 -6.28
CA VAL A 68 -23.98 -17.30 -5.66
C VAL A 68 -24.70 -17.52 -4.33
N SER A 69 -25.36 -18.67 -4.21
CA SER A 69 -26.10 -19.10 -3.03
C SER A 69 -25.59 -20.39 -2.40
N GLU A 70 -24.60 -21.05 -3.02
CA GLU A 70 -24.01 -22.30 -2.53
C GLU A 70 -22.48 -22.18 -2.50
N LYS A 71 -21.87 -22.66 -1.42
CA LYS A 71 -20.40 -22.71 -1.29
C LYS A 71 -19.81 -23.70 -2.28
N GLY A 72 -18.66 -23.36 -2.86
CA GLY A 72 -18.05 -24.15 -3.93
C GLY A 72 -18.68 -23.90 -5.31
N ALA A 73 -19.57 -22.91 -5.45
CA ALA A 73 -20.05 -22.50 -6.76
C ALA A 73 -18.87 -22.05 -7.62
N GLU A 74 -18.86 -22.49 -8.87
CA GLU A 74 -17.73 -22.33 -9.79
C GLU A 74 -18.16 -21.69 -11.11
N ALA A 75 -17.26 -20.91 -11.69
CA ALA A 75 -17.34 -20.38 -13.04
C ALA A 75 -16.06 -20.75 -13.78
N VAL A 76 -16.20 -21.43 -14.91
CA VAL A 76 -15.11 -21.85 -15.78
C VAL A 76 -15.15 -21.02 -17.05
N VAL A 77 -14.04 -20.41 -17.40
CA VAL A 77 -13.83 -19.72 -18.67
C VAL A 77 -12.98 -20.64 -19.54
N ASP A 78 -13.49 -21.01 -20.70
CA ASP A 78 -12.77 -21.77 -21.73
C ASP A 78 -12.46 -20.86 -22.92
N PHE A 79 -11.17 -20.58 -23.10
CA PHE A 79 -10.65 -19.69 -24.13
C PHE A 79 -10.65 -20.34 -25.53
N GLY A 80 -10.93 -21.65 -25.63
CA GLY A 80 -10.89 -22.45 -26.86
C GLY A 80 -9.48 -22.73 -27.40
N GLN A 81 -8.47 -21.97 -26.96
CA GLN A 81 -7.06 -22.12 -27.30
C GLN A 81 -6.19 -21.75 -26.10
N GLU A 82 -4.92 -22.15 -26.13
CA GLU A 82 -3.98 -21.79 -25.07
C GLU A 82 -3.78 -20.27 -25.04
N ARG A 83 -3.87 -19.71 -23.83
CA ARG A 83 -3.59 -18.33 -23.52
C ARG A 83 -2.64 -18.30 -22.32
N GLU A 84 -1.67 -17.41 -22.37
CA GLU A 84 -0.94 -17.02 -21.18
C GLU A 84 -1.80 -16.03 -20.38
N ILE A 85 -1.83 -16.18 -19.07
CA ILE A 85 -2.64 -15.37 -18.13
C ILE A 85 -1.86 -15.15 -16.85
N ASN A 86 -2.04 -14.00 -16.19
CA ASN A 86 -1.38 -13.68 -14.92
C ASN A 86 -2.22 -12.84 -13.96
N ALA A 87 -3.44 -12.43 -14.35
CA ALA A 87 -4.30 -11.65 -13.47
C ALA A 87 -5.78 -11.81 -13.77
N LEU A 88 -6.58 -11.67 -12.72
CA LEU A 88 -8.01 -11.41 -12.79
C LEU A 88 -8.31 -10.06 -12.14
N LEU A 89 -9.28 -9.33 -12.69
CA LEU A 89 -9.90 -8.18 -12.03
C LEU A 89 -11.33 -8.56 -11.67
N LEU A 90 -11.64 -8.64 -10.38
CA LEU A 90 -12.92 -9.14 -9.88
C LEU A 90 -13.71 -8.03 -9.18
N ASN A 91 -15.02 -8.00 -9.38
CA ASN A 91 -15.92 -7.10 -8.70
C ASN A 91 -17.08 -7.84 -8.04
N GLU A 92 -17.23 -7.60 -6.74
CA GLU A 92 -18.32 -8.06 -5.91
C GLU A 92 -19.16 -6.90 -5.40
N THR A 93 -20.48 -7.03 -5.51
CA THR A 93 -21.41 -6.13 -4.81
C THR A 93 -21.69 -6.63 -3.39
N GLY A 94 -21.28 -5.85 -2.38
CA GLY A 94 -21.72 -6.01 -0.99
C GLY A 94 -20.78 -6.78 -0.05
N TYR A 95 -19.56 -7.11 -0.49
CA TYR A 95 -18.48 -7.65 0.35
C TYR A 95 -18.91 -8.86 1.21
N ASN A 96 -19.49 -9.87 0.55
CA ASN A 96 -20.02 -11.09 1.17
C ASN A 96 -19.08 -12.29 1.06
N VAL A 97 -18.17 -12.31 0.08
CA VAL A 97 -17.13 -13.33 -0.05
C VAL A 97 -16.23 -13.32 1.17
N LYS A 98 -16.00 -14.52 1.71
CA LYS A 98 -15.05 -14.80 2.80
C LYS A 98 -13.88 -15.65 2.33
N GLN A 99 -14.02 -16.35 1.21
CA GLN A 99 -12.93 -17.01 0.52
C GLN A 99 -13.31 -17.29 -0.93
N PHE A 100 -12.37 -17.07 -1.85
CA PHE A 100 -12.44 -17.52 -3.23
C PHE A 100 -11.09 -18.05 -3.69
N SER A 101 -11.12 -18.91 -4.69
CA SER A 101 -9.94 -19.54 -5.29
C SER A 101 -9.98 -19.43 -6.81
N VAL A 102 -8.82 -19.32 -7.44
CA VAL A 102 -8.65 -19.37 -8.89
C VAL A 102 -7.75 -20.55 -9.23
N TYR A 103 -8.20 -21.36 -10.17
CA TYR A 103 -7.48 -22.52 -10.68
C TYR A 103 -7.27 -22.38 -12.19
N TYR A 104 -6.21 -22.99 -12.70
CA TYR A 104 -5.97 -23.16 -14.13
C TYR A 104 -5.98 -24.64 -14.49
N GLU A 105 -6.37 -24.97 -15.73
CA GLU A 105 -6.29 -26.35 -16.24
C GLU A 105 -4.86 -26.65 -16.70
N ASN A 106 -4.25 -27.70 -16.16
CA ASN A 106 -2.96 -28.23 -16.60
C ASN A 106 -3.07 -29.74 -16.81
N GLY A 107 -2.88 -30.21 -18.04
CA GLY A 107 -2.93 -31.65 -18.33
C GLY A 107 -4.26 -32.34 -18.00
N GLY A 108 -5.36 -31.60 -17.89
CA GLY A 108 -6.68 -32.11 -17.47
C GLY A 108 -6.94 -32.09 -15.96
N GLU A 109 -5.97 -31.63 -15.17
CA GLU A 109 -6.12 -31.40 -13.73
C GLU A 109 -6.29 -29.90 -13.44
N TRP A 110 -6.88 -29.57 -12.29
CA TRP A 110 -7.04 -28.19 -11.83
C TRP A 110 -5.96 -27.87 -10.79
N GLU A 111 -5.11 -26.91 -11.10
CA GLU A 111 -4.06 -26.44 -10.19
C GLU A 111 -4.43 -25.06 -9.62
N LEU A 112 -4.24 -24.88 -8.31
CA LEU A 112 -4.49 -23.61 -7.62
C LEU A 112 -3.40 -22.61 -8.01
N CYS A 113 -3.79 -21.41 -8.43
CA CYS A 113 -2.84 -20.31 -8.72
C CYS A 113 -3.08 -19.07 -7.87
N TYR A 114 -4.25 -18.97 -7.22
CA TYR A 114 -4.60 -17.84 -6.37
C TYR A 114 -5.70 -18.19 -5.38
N ARG A 115 -5.64 -17.63 -4.17
CA ARG A 115 -6.71 -17.70 -3.16
C ARG A 115 -6.71 -16.46 -2.28
N GLN A 116 -7.89 -16.00 -1.90
CA GLN A 116 -8.03 -14.89 -0.97
C GLN A 116 -9.37 -14.87 -0.25
N CYS A 117 -9.48 -14.13 0.86
CA CYS A 117 -10.67 -13.99 1.68
C CYS A 117 -11.59 -12.80 1.32
N GLU A 118 -11.22 -11.98 0.33
CA GLU A 118 -12.05 -10.86 -0.12
C GLU A 118 -11.92 -10.56 -1.61
N ILE A 119 -13.08 -10.41 -2.27
CA ILE A 119 -13.17 -9.76 -3.58
C ILE A 119 -13.41 -8.26 -3.37
N GLY A 120 -14.61 -7.83 -2.97
CA GLY A 120 -14.89 -6.39 -2.87
C GLY A 120 -14.91 -5.70 -4.23
N VAL A 121 -14.48 -4.44 -4.30
CA VAL A 121 -14.52 -3.63 -5.53
C VAL A 121 -13.16 -3.62 -6.22
N ASP A 122 -13.14 -3.88 -7.53
CA ASP A 122 -11.95 -3.83 -8.39
C ASP A 122 -10.73 -4.58 -7.81
N ARG A 123 -10.96 -5.79 -7.31
CA ARG A 123 -9.90 -6.66 -6.78
C ARG A 123 -8.98 -7.12 -7.90
N LEU A 124 -7.76 -6.61 -7.89
CA LEU A 124 -6.69 -7.19 -8.69
C LEU A 124 -6.18 -8.45 -7.97
N ALA A 125 -6.36 -9.61 -8.63
CA ALA A 125 -5.83 -10.89 -8.19
C ALA A 125 -4.73 -11.30 -9.19
N THR A 126 -3.48 -11.15 -8.80
CA THR A 126 -2.32 -11.46 -9.63
C THR A 126 -1.73 -12.81 -9.26
N PHE A 127 -1.14 -13.51 -10.23
CA PHE A 127 -0.45 -14.79 -10.06
C PHE A 127 0.66 -14.95 -11.09
N TYR A 128 1.61 -15.85 -10.82
CA TYR A 128 2.69 -16.14 -11.77
C TYR A 128 2.10 -16.60 -13.11
N PRO A 129 2.66 -16.17 -14.26
CA PRO A 129 2.08 -16.45 -15.56
C PRO A 129 1.89 -17.96 -15.79
N VAL A 130 0.68 -18.36 -16.19
CA VAL A 130 0.38 -19.74 -16.58
C VAL A 130 -0.15 -19.77 -18.01
N THR A 131 0.23 -20.80 -18.77
CA THR A 131 -0.34 -21.05 -20.09
C THR A 131 -1.42 -22.12 -19.97
N THR A 132 -2.67 -21.77 -20.26
CA THR A 132 -3.81 -22.67 -20.12
C THR A 132 -4.90 -22.39 -21.16
N LYS A 133 -5.80 -23.36 -21.35
CA LYS A 133 -7.04 -23.16 -22.11
C LYS A 133 -8.20 -22.74 -21.23
N LYS A 134 -8.11 -22.97 -19.92
CA LYS A 134 -9.22 -22.75 -19.01
C LYS A 134 -8.77 -22.22 -17.66
N ILE A 135 -9.57 -21.30 -17.13
CA ILE A 135 -9.52 -20.91 -15.73
C ILE A 135 -10.83 -21.24 -15.04
N LYS A 136 -10.75 -21.43 -13.73
CA LYS A 136 -11.89 -21.67 -12.88
C LYS A 136 -11.83 -20.79 -11.64
N VAL A 137 -12.87 -19.97 -11.45
CA VAL A 137 -13.07 -19.19 -10.23
C VAL A 137 -14.07 -19.94 -9.35
N VAL A 138 -13.74 -20.14 -8.08
CA VAL A 138 -14.58 -20.83 -7.09
C VAL A 138 -14.85 -19.90 -5.91
N ILE A 139 -16.11 -19.74 -5.54
CA ILE A 139 -16.49 -19.04 -4.31
C ILE A 139 -16.55 -20.08 -3.18
N ASP A 140 -15.47 -20.17 -2.40
CA ASP A 140 -15.29 -21.20 -1.38
C ASP A 140 -16.13 -20.94 -0.13
N ASP A 141 -16.19 -19.69 0.34
CA ASP A 141 -16.92 -19.30 1.55
C ASP A 141 -17.51 -17.88 1.46
N PHE A 142 -18.62 -17.65 2.16
CA PHE A 142 -19.32 -16.37 2.23
C PHE A 142 -20.32 -16.29 3.41
N LYS A 143 -20.75 -15.07 3.78
CA LYS A 143 -21.76 -14.84 4.87
C LYS A 143 -23.22 -14.79 4.40
N ASN A 144 -23.49 -14.24 3.22
CA ASN A 144 -24.82 -14.06 2.62
C ASN A 144 -24.75 -14.37 1.12
N THR A 145 -25.84 -14.21 0.38
CA THR A 145 -25.81 -14.29 -1.08
C THR A 145 -24.73 -13.37 -1.66
N VAL A 146 -23.83 -13.95 -2.45
CA VAL A 146 -22.75 -13.24 -3.13
C VAL A 146 -23.25 -12.77 -4.50
N ARG A 147 -22.83 -11.57 -4.91
CA ARG A 147 -23.13 -11.00 -6.22
C ARG A 147 -21.84 -10.59 -6.89
N ILE A 148 -21.32 -11.46 -7.76
CA ILE A 148 -20.16 -11.13 -8.59
C ILE A 148 -20.68 -10.45 -9.84
N SER A 149 -20.40 -9.16 -9.98
CA SER A 149 -20.91 -8.36 -11.09
C SER A 149 -19.99 -8.36 -12.30
N ASP A 150 -18.70 -8.63 -12.11
CA ASP A 150 -17.73 -8.61 -13.19
C ASP A 150 -16.46 -9.39 -12.79
N ILE A 151 -15.87 -10.07 -13.77
CA ILE A 151 -14.57 -10.74 -13.73
C ILE A 151 -13.96 -10.57 -15.11
N ALA A 152 -12.84 -9.87 -15.17
CA ALA A 152 -12.01 -9.80 -16.36
C ALA A 152 -10.73 -10.62 -16.16
N VAL A 153 -10.20 -11.16 -17.25
CA VAL A 153 -9.02 -12.03 -17.27
C VAL A 153 -7.96 -11.42 -18.17
N TYR A 154 -6.73 -11.29 -17.66
CA TYR A 154 -5.67 -10.59 -18.36
C TYR A 154 -4.35 -11.36 -18.39
N ASN A 155 -3.57 -11.06 -19.43
CA ASN A 155 -2.12 -11.18 -19.41
C ASN A 155 -1.50 -9.78 -19.32
N LEU A 156 -1.44 -9.24 -18.11
CA LEU A 156 -0.91 -7.91 -17.84
C LEU A 156 0.56 -7.83 -18.21
N GLN A 157 0.93 -6.75 -18.90
CA GLN A 157 2.29 -6.49 -19.30
C GLN A 157 2.96 -5.51 -18.34
N ALA A 158 4.28 -5.65 -18.18
CA ALA A 158 5.08 -4.73 -17.40
C ALA A 158 4.93 -3.27 -17.88
N ARG A 159 4.83 -2.34 -16.94
CA ARG A 159 4.70 -0.90 -17.18
C ARG A 159 6.07 -0.23 -17.17
N GLU A 160 6.25 0.75 -18.05
CA GLU A 160 7.41 1.65 -18.00
C GLU A 160 7.23 2.59 -16.82
N ILE A 161 8.06 2.42 -15.81
CA ILE A 161 8.07 3.26 -14.62
C ILE A 161 9.51 3.69 -14.41
N ASN A 162 9.71 5.01 -14.36
CA ASN A 162 10.99 5.56 -13.94
C ASN A 162 11.14 5.32 -12.44
N ASP A 163 12.20 4.62 -12.06
CA ASP A 163 12.66 4.55 -10.67
C ASP A 163 11.57 4.07 -9.71
N PHE A 164 11.08 2.84 -9.92
CA PHE A 164 10.11 2.22 -9.02
C PHE A 164 10.78 1.83 -7.71
N ARG A 165 10.44 2.53 -6.64
CA ARG A 165 11.12 2.40 -5.35
C ARG A 165 10.60 1.24 -4.51
N VAL A 166 11.52 0.61 -3.80
CA VAL A 166 11.25 -0.27 -2.66
C VAL A 166 11.87 0.39 -1.44
N SER A 167 11.06 1.20 -0.79
CA SER A 167 11.36 1.89 0.47
C SER A 167 11.13 0.97 1.66
N THR A 168 11.98 1.05 2.68
CA THR A 168 11.80 0.29 3.91
C THR A 168 12.23 1.05 5.16
N TYR A 169 11.46 0.89 6.23
CA TYR A 169 11.84 1.36 7.54
C TYR A 169 12.81 0.41 8.23
N ILE A 170 13.93 0.96 8.72
CA ILE A 170 14.92 0.24 9.54
C ILE A 170 15.23 1.07 10.79
N ARG A 171 15.06 0.45 11.95
CA ARG A 171 15.28 1.06 13.27
C ARG A 171 16.74 0.97 13.72
N PRO A 172 17.34 2.04 14.31
CA PRO A 172 18.70 2.03 14.83
C PRO A 172 18.99 0.87 15.79
N GLU A 173 18.06 0.60 16.71
CA GLU A 173 18.21 -0.45 17.72
C GLU A 173 18.29 -1.85 17.10
N HIS A 174 17.75 -2.08 15.90
CA HIS A 174 17.70 -3.38 15.25
C HIS A 174 18.98 -3.70 14.44
N ILE A 175 19.82 -2.70 14.20
CA ILE A 175 21.11 -2.90 13.51
C ILE A 175 22.04 -3.77 14.38
N GLY A 176 22.58 -4.82 13.77
CA GLY A 176 23.51 -5.74 14.42
C GLY A 176 22.86 -6.82 15.29
N GLN A 177 21.52 -6.90 15.32
CA GLN A 177 20.80 -7.95 16.04
C GLN A 177 20.55 -9.22 15.20
N GLY A 178 20.91 -9.23 13.92
CA GLY A 178 20.62 -10.34 13.00
C GLY A 178 19.12 -10.45 12.64
N LEU A 179 18.39 -9.34 12.77
CA LEU A 179 16.97 -9.27 12.40
C LEU A 179 16.75 -8.94 10.93
N ILE A 180 17.72 -8.28 10.30
CA ILE A 180 17.66 -7.84 8.91
C ILE A 180 18.59 -8.74 8.09
N ASP A 181 18.06 -9.35 7.04
CA ASP A 181 18.83 -10.08 6.04
C ASP A 181 19.48 -9.09 5.06
N PRO A 182 20.82 -8.98 4.98
CA PRO A 182 21.50 -8.04 4.10
C PRO A 182 21.19 -8.22 2.61
N ASP A 183 20.68 -9.39 2.20
CA ASP A 183 20.30 -9.65 0.81
C ASP A 183 19.00 -8.92 0.42
N CYS A 184 18.27 -8.34 1.39
CA CYS A 184 17.12 -7.48 1.08
C CYS A 184 17.52 -6.24 0.26
N PHE A 185 18.76 -5.76 0.39
CA PHE A 185 19.28 -4.60 -0.35
C PHE A 185 19.58 -4.89 -1.82
N ASP A 186 19.40 -6.12 -2.29
CA ASP A 186 19.36 -6.42 -3.73
C ASP A 186 17.98 -6.09 -4.34
N ILE A 187 16.98 -5.77 -3.51
CA ILE A 187 15.60 -5.42 -3.89
C ILE A 187 15.21 -4.03 -3.36
N VAL A 188 15.58 -3.72 -2.12
CA VAL A 188 15.35 -2.41 -1.47
C VAL A 188 16.22 -1.35 -2.14
N THR A 189 15.59 -0.25 -2.57
CA THR A 189 16.24 0.90 -3.21
C THR A 189 16.41 2.07 -2.25
N ASP A 190 15.55 2.17 -1.22
CA ASP A 190 15.54 3.29 -0.29
C ASP A 190 15.37 2.78 1.15
N VAL A 191 16.17 3.30 2.07
CA VAL A 191 16.02 3.05 3.49
C VAL A 191 15.62 4.35 4.19
N GLN A 192 14.46 4.33 4.83
CA GLN A 192 14.10 5.31 5.84
C GLN A 192 14.66 4.82 7.18
N PHE A 193 15.77 5.40 7.62
CA PHE A 193 16.39 5.07 8.89
C PHE A 193 15.59 5.71 10.02
N ILE A 194 14.48 5.02 10.37
CA ILE A 194 13.41 5.55 11.22
C ILE A 194 13.86 5.79 12.64
N ALA A 195 13.32 6.83 13.27
CA ALA A 195 13.60 7.15 14.66
C ALA A 195 15.08 7.47 14.93
N TYR A 196 15.80 8.02 13.95
CA TYR A 196 17.18 8.45 14.15
C TYR A 196 17.30 9.48 15.28
N GLY A 197 16.36 10.41 15.36
CA GLY A 197 16.33 11.44 16.39
C GLY A 197 14.98 12.14 16.53
N ASN A 198 14.89 13.04 17.50
CA ASN A 198 13.74 13.89 17.73
C ASN A 198 14.17 15.36 17.76
N PHE A 199 13.27 16.28 17.42
CA PHE A 199 13.50 17.68 17.75
C PHE A 199 13.51 17.93 19.27
N ASP A 200 14.35 18.86 19.73
CA ASP A 200 14.21 19.51 21.03
C ASP A 200 13.27 20.75 20.93
N PRO A 201 12.87 21.36 22.06
CA PRO A 201 12.01 22.55 22.06
C PRO A 201 12.54 23.74 21.26
N GLU A 202 13.86 23.84 21.08
CA GLU A 202 14.53 24.90 20.34
C GLU A 202 14.73 24.56 18.85
N GLY A 203 14.24 23.40 18.38
CA GLY A 203 14.33 22.97 16.99
C GLY A 203 15.67 22.34 16.59
N ASN A 204 16.52 21.94 17.54
CA ASN A 204 17.70 21.12 17.21
C ASN A 204 17.31 19.64 17.14
N VAL A 205 17.90 18.90 16.22
CA VAL A 205 17.76 17.44 16.18
C VAL A 205 18.66 16.83 17.23
N VAL A 206 18.07 16.00 18.09
CA VAL A 206 18.77 15.21 19.11
C VAL A 206 18.71 13.74 18.68
N PRO A 207 19.84 13.15 18.25
CA PRO A 207 19.89 11.73 17.89
C PRO A 207 19.59 10.84 19.10
N VAL A 208 18.98 9.68 18.86
CA VAL A 208 18.84 8.65 19.89
C VAL A 208 20.21 8.04 20.22
N GLU A 209 20.33 7.46 21.43
CA GLU A 209 21.60 6.87 21.86
C GLU A 209 22.05 5.76 20.88
N GLY A 210 23.25 5.93 20.30
CA GLY A 210 23.83 4.95 19.38
C GLY A 210 23.39 5.06 17.92
N ALA A 211 22.57 6.05 17.55
CA ALA A 211 22.06 6.23 16.19
C ALA A 211 23.17 6.26 15.13
N ASP A 212 24.24 7.05 15.32
CA ASP A 212 25.36 7.16 14.37
C ASP A 212 26.10 5.84 14.16
N LYS A 213 26.27 5.08 15.25
CA LYS A 213 26.92 3.77 15.20
C LYS A 213 26.05 2.77 14.43
N ALA A 214 24.73 2.82 14.65
CA ALA A 214 23.78 1.99 13.93
C ALA A 214 23.70 2.38 12.46
N LEU A 215 23.69 3.67 12.11
CA LEU A 215 23.74 4.15 10.73
C LEU A 215 25.01 3.66 10.01
N LYS A 216 26.16 3.69 10.69
CA LYS A 216 27.39 3.10 10.13
C LYS A 216 27.24 1.60 9.88
N GLY A 217 26.63 0.87 10.82
CA GLY A 217 26.35 -0.56 10.64
C GLY A 217 25.38 -0.86 9.50
N LEU A 218 24.39 0.01 9.27
CA LEU A 218 23.51 -0.04 8.11
C LEU A 218 24.29 0.18 6.81
N LYS A 219 25.11 1.23 6.72
CA LYS A 219 25.98 1.50 5.56
C LYS A 219 26.92 0.32 5.26
N ASP A 220 27.50 -0.29 6.30
CA ASP A 220 28.35 -1.49 6.15
C ASP A 220 27.55 -2.70 5.63
N MET A 221 26.27 -2.84 6.01
CA MET A 221 25.37 -3.92 5.58
C MET A 221 24.90 -3.75 4.12
N ILE A 222 24.58 -2.52 3.72
CA ILE A 222 24.26 -2.14 2.33
C ILE A 222 25.48 -2.37 1.43
N GLY A 223 26.67 -1.99 1.91
CA GLY A 223 27.92 -2.21 1.21
C GLY A 223 28.07 -1.31 -0.02
N LYS A 224 28.05 -1.90 -1.22
CA LYS A 224 28.24 -1.17 -2.50
C LYS A 224 26.96 -1.08 -3.34
N ARG A 225 25.85 -1.57 -2.82
CA ARG A 225 24.56 -1.52 -3.50
C ARG A 225 24.11 -0.07 -3.58
N ASP A 226 23.37 0.24 -4.64
CA ASP A 226 22.84 1.57 -4.88
C ASP A 226 21.54 1.71 -4.08
N VAL A 227 21.67 2.11 -2.82
CA VAL A 227 20.55 2.24 -1.88
C VAL A 227 20.63 3.60 -1.22
N SER A 228 19.60 4.41 -1.44
CA SER A 228 19.45 5.73 -0.83
C SER A 228 19.12 5.58 0.65
N ILE A 229 19.67 6.46 1.49
CA ILE A 229 19.35 6.51 2.92
C ILE A 229 18.78 7.89 3.25
N THR A 230 17.56 7.93 3.77
CA THR A 230 17.02 9.11 4.45
C THR A 230 16.98 8.86 5.96
N VAL A 231 17.18 9.90 6.76
CA VAL A 231 17.07 9.81 8.23
C VAL A 231 15.74 10.39 8.69
N THR A 232 14.96 9.61 9.44
CA THR A 232 13.68 10.12 9.97
C THR A 232 13.92 10.89 11.27
N VAL A 233 13.48 12.14 11.27
CA VAL A 233 13.41 12.96 12.47
C VAL A 233 11.96 12.96 12.96
N PHE A 234 11.76 12.61 14.22
CA PHE A 234 10.43 12.65 14.84
C PHE A 234 10.16 13.98 15.54
N PRO A 235 8.87 14.29 15.81
CA PRO A 235 8.47 15.47 16.58
C PRO A 235 9.13 15.56 17.95
N VAL A 236 9.11 16.77 18.52
CA VAL A 236 9.51 16.98 19.92
C VAL A 236 8.69 16.11 20.87
N ARG A 237 9.37 15.43 21.82
CA ARG A 237 8.71 14.52 22.78
C ARG A 237 8.28 15.20 24.08
N GLU A 238 9.08 16.14 24.57
CA GLU A 238 8.88 16.79 25.86
C GLU A 238 9.27 18.27 25.79
N GLY A 239 8.65 19.10 26.64
CA GLY A 239 9.02 20.52 26.80
C GLY A 239 8.34 21.50 25.84
N ALA A 240 7.86 21.05 24.68
CA ALA A 240 7.12 21.86 23.70
C ALA A 240 6.17 20.98 22.85
N THR A 241 5.29 21.62 22.08
CA THR A 241 4.60 20.96 20.95
C THR A 241 5.38 21.18 19.66
N MET A 242 5.15 20.36 18.63
CA MET A 242 5.78 20.59 17.32
C MET A 242 5.36 21.93 16.70
N ALA A 243 4.14 22.38 16.99
CA ALA A 243 3.66 23.71 16.61
C ALA A 243 4.47 24.83 17.28
N ASP A 244 4.88 24.67 18.54
CA ASP A 244 5.73 25.67 19.23
C ASP A 244 7.12 25.72 18.60
N VAL A 245 7.72 24.56 18.30
CA VAL A 245 9.02 24.47 17.60
C VAL A 245 8.96 25.20 16.26
N TYR A 246 7.94 24.94 15.44
CA TYR A 246 7.79 25.65 14.15
C TYR A 246 7.46 27.12 14.31
N ARG A 247 6.63 27.52 15.28
CA ARG A 247 6.25 28.93 15.46
C ARG A 247 7.44 29.79 15.89
N ASP A 248 8.25 29.28 16.81
CA ASP A 248 9.26 30.07 17.49
C ASP A 248 10.69 29.78 16.99
N HIS A 249 10.91 28.61 16.35
CA HIS A 249 12.23 28.09 16.00
C HIS A 249 12.31 27.49 14.58
N MET A 250 11.43 27.88 13.64
CA MET A 250 11.40 27.37 12.25
C MET A 250 12.79 27.34 11.58
N ASP A 251 13.52 28.47 11.62
CA ASP A 251 14.84 28.58 10.98
C ASP A 251 15.83 27.54 11.53
N ASN A 252 15.78 27.32 12.84
CA ASN A 252 16.65 26.36 13.51
C ASN A 252 16.24 24.93 13.19
N ALA A 253 14.94 24.64 13.17
CA ALA A 253 14.40 23.34 12.78
C ALA A 253 14.85 22.93 11.37
N VAL A 254 14.74 23.84 10.40
CA VAL A 254 15.20 23.62 9.01
C VAL A 254 16.72 23.42 8.97
N GLN A 255 17.49 24.35 9.54
CA GLN A 255 18.96 24.29 9.44
C GLN A 255 19.54 23.08 10.19
N SER A 256 18.92 22.66 11.30
CA SER A 256 19.38 21.49 12.05
C SER A 256 19.25 20.21 11.23
N ILE A 257 18.21 20.07 10.41
CA ILE A 257 18.08 18.90 9.51
C ILE A 257 19.10 18.99 8.37
N VAL A 258 19.24 20.16 7.73
CA VAL A 258 20.22 20.35 6.65
C VAL A 258 21.63 19.98 7.11
N ASN A 259 22.04 20.52 8.27
CA ASN A 259 23.34 20.20 8.85
C ASN A 259 23.46 18.70 9.16
N LEU A 260 22.41 18.08 9.70
CA LEU A 260 22.41 16.66 10.03
C LEU A 260 22.61 15.79 8.77
N VAL A 261 21.86 16.05 7.71
CA VAL A 261 21.97 15.32 6.43
C VAL A 261 23.37 15.45 5.85
N GLU A 262 23.96 16.64 5.89
CA GLU A 262 25.35 16.90 5.46
C GLU A 262 26.38 16.17 6.33
N GLU A 263 26.24 16.25 7.66
CA GLU A 263 27.18 15.63 8.62
C GLU A 263 27.18 14.10 8.55
N LEU A 264 26.00 13.50 8.34
CA LEU A 264 25.85 12.05 8.24
C LEU A 264 26.18 11.50 6.84
N ASP A 265 26.32 12.39 5.84
CA ASP A 265 26.53 12.03 4.43
C ASP A 265 25.46 11.03 3.96
N VAL A 266 24.19 11.40 4.12
CA VAL A 266 23.01 10.61 3.71
C VAL A 266 22.25 11.35 2.61
N ASP A 267 21.31 10.68 1.95
CA ASP A 267 20.69 11.14 0.70
C ASP A 267 19.50 12.09 0.94
N GLY A 268 18.98 12.14 2.15
CA GLY A 268 17.88 13.04 2.47
C GLY A 268 17.39 12.97 3.91
N ALA A 269 16.26 13.61 4.14
CA ALA A 269 15.56 13.59 5.42
C ALA A 269 14.13 13.09 5.24
N ASP A 270 13.65 12.37 6.26
CA ASP A 270 12.28 11.92 6.37
C ASP A 270 11.62 12.55 7.60
N PHE A 271 10.32 12.85 7.51
CA PHE A 271 9.57 13.37 8.65
C PHE A 271 8.25 12.64 8.87
N ASP A 272 8.07 12.16 10.10
CA ASP A 272 6.92 11.37 10.51
C ASP A 272 6.28 12.00 11.76
N TRP A 273 5.41 12.98 11.50
CA TRP A 273 4.58 13.61 12.52
C TRP A 273 3.17 13.03 12.49
N GLU A 274 2.83 12.29 13.53
CA GLU A 274 1.52 11.65 13.73
C GLU A 274 0.65 12.36 14.79
N TYR A 275 -0.29 13.24 14.45
CA TYR A 275 -0.49 13.93 13.17
C TYR A 275 -0.72 15.42 13.44
N PRO A 276 -0.36 16.33 12.51
CA PRO A 276 -0.76 17.72 12.60
C PRO A 276 -2.28 17.85 12.74
N HIS A 277 -2.74 18.68 13.68
CA HIS A 277 -4.15 18.84 14.00
C HIS A 277 -4.60 20.30 13.87
N GLY A 278 -5.61 20.51 13.02
CA GLY A 278 -6.21 21.82 12.81
C GLY A 278 -5.40 22.71 11.86
N SER A 279 -6.01 23.83 11.45
CA SER A 279 -5.47 24.66 10.36
C SER A 279 -4.12 25.31 10.67
N GLU A 280 -3.81 25.57 11.94
CA GLU A 280 -2.55 26.20 12.33
C GLU A 280 -1.37 25.23 12.19
N GLU A 281 -1.48 24.03 12.76
CA GLU A 281 -0.42 23.02 12.70
C GLU A 281 -0.12 22.59 11.25
N TRP A 282 -1.16 22.43 10.43
CA TRP A 282 -0.99 22.14 9.01
C TRP A 282 -0.33 23.28 8.23
N ALA A 283 -0.63 24.54 8.57
CA ALA A 283 0.02 25.68 7.92
C ALA A 283 1.50 25.78 8.30
N LEU A 284 1.82 25.60 9.58
CA LEU A 284 3.21 25.55 10.07
C LEU A 284 3.97 24.38 9.44
N TYR A 285 3.35 23.20 9.35
CA TYR A 285 3.98 22.04 8.73
C TYR A 285 4.22 22.27 7.23
N SER A 286 3.26 22.88 6.53
CA SER A 286 3.44 23.24 5.11
C SER A 286 4.61 24.21 4.92
N GLU A 287 4.71 25.24 5.77
CA GLU A 287 5.83 26.19 5.73
C GLU A 287 7.17 25.50 5.97
N PHE A 288 7.23 24.61 6.97
CA PHE A 288 8.43 23.82 7.24
C PHE A 288 8.85 22.96 6.04
N ILE A 289 7.91 22.22 5.43
CA ILE A 289 8.18 21.33 4.29
C ILE A 289 8.69 22.12 3.09
N VAL A 290 8.08 23.26 2.75
CA VAL A 290 8.55 24.11 1.64
C VAL A 290 9.98 24.58 1.91
N ARG A 291 10.24 25.13 3.09
CA ARG A 291 11.56 25.68 3.43
C ARG A 291 12.64 24.61 3.51
N LEU A 292 12.32 23.43 4.03
CA LEU A 292 13.25 22.32 4.10
C LEU A 292 13.55 21.76 2.72
N GLY A 293 12.53 21.55 1.88
CA GLY A 293 12.68 21.09 0.50
C GLY A 293 13.58 22.04 -0.30
N GLU A 294 13.35 23.35 -0.20
CA GLU A 294 14.20 24.36 -0.84
C GLU A 294 15.68 24.24 -0.45
N GLU A 295 16.01 23.97 0.81
CA GLU A 295 17.42 23.83 1.25
C GLU A 295 18.03 22.49 0.85
N LEU A 296 17.29 21.37 1.02
CA LEU A 296 17.78 20.04 0.66
C LEU A 296 18.03 19.91 -0.85
N HIS A 297 17.10 20.41 -1.68
CA HIS A 297 17.20 20.34 -3.14
C HIS A 297 18.39 21.13 -3.71
N LYS A 298 18.88 22.19 -3.02
CA LYS A 298 20.10 22.92 -3.44
C LYS A 298 21.34 22.03 -3.48
N THR A 299 21.35 20.96 -2.68
CA THR A 299 22.46 20.01 -2.57
C THR A 299 22.12 18.65 -3.16
N GLY A 300 20.97 18.53 -3.84
CA GLY A 300 20.50 17.29 -4.45
C GLY A 300 20.04 16.25 -3.42
N LYS A 301 19.64 16.68 -2.22
CA LYS A 301 19.12 15.80 -1.16
C LYS A 301 17.60 15.73 -1.23
N GLU A 302 17.05 14.58 -0.89
CA GLU A 302 15.62 14.31 -0.98
C GLU A 302 14.88 14.67 0.32
N LEU A 303 13.61 15.04 0.17
CA LEU A 303 12.65 15.21 1.25
C LEU A 303 11.55 14.16 1.13
N SER A 304 11.47 13.28 2.13
CA SER A 304 10.35 12.36 2.31
C SER A 304 9.53 12.70 3.55
N ILE A 305 8.26 12.29 3.53
CA ILE A 305 7.40 12.33 4.72
C ILE A 305 6.56 11.07 4.81
N ALA A 306 6.05 10.77 6.01
CA ALA A 306 5.06 9.73 6.23
C ALA A 306 3.70 10.34 6.60
N LEU A 307 2.62 9.88 5.96
CA LEU A 307 1.26 10.29 6.32
C LEU A 307 0.28 9.12 6.22
N SER A 308 -0.72 9.18 7.08
CA SER A 308 -1.89 8.31 6.99
C SER A 308 -2.97 8.91 6.08
N PRO A 309 -3.83 8.08 5.45
CA PRO A 309 -4.82 8.53 4.45
C PRO A 309 -6.06 9.20 5.08
N TRP A 310 -5.84 10.16 5.99
CA TRP A 310 -6.89 10.98 6.60
C TRP A 310 -6.35 12.33 7.10
N GLY A 311 -7.23 13.33 7.11
CA GLY A 311 -6.96 14.62 7.76
C GLY A 311 -5.88 15.50 7.10
N VAL A 312 -5.28 15.09 5.99
CA VAL A 312 -4.22 15.82 5.28
C VAL A 312 -4.71 17.17 4.79
N ASN A 313 -3.96 18.22 5.13
CA ASN A 313 -4.26 19.60 4.77
C ASN A 313 -2.99 20.42 4.49
N LEU A 314 -2.04 19.82 3.76
CA LEU A 314 -0.86 20.50 3.23
C LEU A 314 -1.25 21.52 2.15
N SER A 315 -0.46 22.58 2.00
CA SER A 315 -0.55 23.44 0.80
C SER A 315 -0.06 22.68 -0.45
N GLN A 316 -0.51 23.07 -1.64
CA GLN A 316 0.00 22.47 -2.88
C GLN A 316 1.51 22.71 -3.04
N GLU A 317 2.01 23.88 -2.61
CA GLU A 317 3.45 24.19 -2.64
C GLU A 317 4.26 23.23 -1.76
N ALA A 318 3.73 22.85 -0.59
CA ALA A 318 4.36 21.84 0.26
C ALA A 318 4.32 20.46 -0.39
N ILE A 319 3.20 20.07 -1.02
CA ILE A 319 3.08 18.82 -1.78
C ILE A 319 4.11 18.77 -2.92
N ASP A 320 4.28 19.86 -3.66
CA ASP A 320 5.23 19.96 -4.78
C ASP A 320 6.69 19.94 -4.32
N SER A 321 6.97 20.19 -3.03
CA SER A 321 8.31 20.15 -2.43
C SER A 321 8.71 18.76 -1.90
N ILE A 322 7.77 17.81 -1.83
CA ILE A 322 8.01 16.46 -1.32
C ILE A 322 8.43 15.55 -2.48
N ASP A 323 9.56 14.87 -2.36
CA ASP A 323 10.01 13.91 -3.37
C ASP A 323 9.28 12.57 -3.20
N GLN A 324 9.16 12.11 -1.96
CA GLN A 324 8.54 10.83 -1.62
C GLN A 324 7.54 10.95 -0.47
N LEU A 325 6.31 10.48 -0.68
CA LEU A 325 5.34 10.26 0.37
C LEU A 325 5.27 8.76 0.70
N GLN A 326 5.64 8.41 1.92
CA GLN A 326 5.49 7.09 2.49
C GLN A 326 4.05 6.94 3.03
N LEU A 327 3.19 6.20 2.32
CA LEU A 327 1.81 6.02 2.75
C LEU A 327 1.78 5.09 3.95
N MET A 328 1.28 5.55 5.09
CA MET A 328 0.99 4.70 6.24
C MET A 328 -0.35 3.98 6.06
N SER A 329 -0.47 3.24 4.95
CA SER A 329 -1.65 2.48 4.57
C SER A 329 -1.62 1.08 5.18
N TYR A 330 -1.55 1.05 6.51
CA TYR A 330 -1.65 -0.10 7.39
C TYR A 330 -2.28 0.37 8.70
N ASP A 331 -2.61 -0.54 9.63
CA ASP A 331 -3.45 -0.22 10.79
C ASP A 331 -4.83 0.37 10.39
N MET A 332 -5.26 0.07 9.16
CA MET A 332 -6.52 0.52 8.56
C MET A 332 -7.59 -0.55 8.75
N PHE A 333 -8.12 -0.67 9.97
CA PHE A 333 -9.10 -1.69 10.34
C PHE A 333 -10.42 -1.54 9.57
N ASP A 334 -10.75 -2.54 8.77
CA ASP A 334 -12.04 -2.65 8.11
C ASP A 334 -13.12 -3.24 9.06
N TYR A 335 -14.31 -3.54 8.52
CA TYR A 335 -15.41 -4.10 9.31
C TYR A 335 -15.17 -5.55 9.79
N LYS A 336 -14.14 -6.23 9.27
CA LYS A 336 -13.69 -7.57 9.69
C LYS A 336 -12.54 -7.50 10.69
N GLY A 337 -11.99 -6.30 10.93
CA GLY A 337 -10.76 -6.11 11.70
C GLY A 337 -9.49 -6.34 10.88
N ASP A 338 -9.59 -6.47 9.54
CA ASP A 338 -8.41 -6.54 8.66
C ASP A 338 -7.77 -5.15 8.61
N ASN A 339 -6.52 -5.06 9.06
CA ASN A 339 -5.75 -3.81 9.14
C ASN A 339 -5.04 -3.44 7.82
N ASN A 340 -5.08 -4.33 6.83
CA ASN A 340 -4.28 -4.23 5.61
C ASN A 340 -5.07 -4.61 4.34
N SER A 341 -6.41 -4.55 4.40
CA SER A 341 -7.29 -4.91 3.28
C SER A 341 -6.88 -4.25 1.95
N TYR A 342 -6.99 -4.97 0.84
CA TYR A 342 -6.64 -4.44 -0.50
C TYR A 342 -7.44 -3.16 -0.83
N SER A 343 -8.74 -3.17 -0.56
CA SER A 343 -9.63 -2.06 -0.90
C SER A 343 -9.31 -0.80 -0.07
N GLY A 344 -9.17 -0.93 1.25
CA GLY A 344 -8.88 0.20 2.14
C GLY A 344 -7.42 0.64 2.12
N ALA A 345 -6.52 -0.32 2.32
CA ALA A 345 -5.10 -0.12 2.57
C ALA A 345 -4.23 -0.12 1.30
N ALA A 346 -4.83 -0.19 0.10
CA ALA A 346 -4.14 0.07 -1.15
C ALA A 346 -4.92 1.01 -2.05
N ALA A 347 -6.07 0.56 -2.58
CA ALA A 347 -6.82 1.32 -3.56
C ALA A 347 -7.34 2.67 -3.02
N CYS A 348 -8.08 2.65 -1.92
CA CYS A 348 -8.64 3.87 -1.34
C CYS A 348 -7.55 4.80 -0.78
N ALA A 349 -6.50 4.24 -0.16
CA ALA A 349 -5.39 5.02 0.39
C ALA A 349 -4.65 5.81 -0.70
N ALA A 350 -4.30 5.16 -1.82
CA ALA A 350 -3.64 5.84 -2.94
C ALA A 350 -4.52 6.94 -3.55
N GLU A 351 -5.80 6.64 -3.81
CA GLU A 351 -6.73 7.64 -4.38
C GLU A 351 -6.99 8.81 -3.44
N TYR A 352 -6.95 8.58 -2.12
CA TYR A 352 -7.04 9.67 -1.14
C TYR A 352 -5.91 10.69 -1.33
N PHE A 353 -4.65 10.25 -1.38
CA PHE A 353 -3.52 11.17 -1.55
C PHE A 353 -3.49 11.84 -2.93
N ILE A 354 -3.86 11.11 -3.99
CA ILE A 354 -4.03 11.69 -5.32
C ILE A 354 -5.11 12.80 -5.29
N SER A 355 -6.21 12.58 -4.57
CA SER A 355 -7.25 13.60 -4.39
C SER A 355 -6.80 14.81 -3.56
N CYS A 356 -5.77 14.65 -2.72
CA CYS A 356 -5.13 15.73 -1.98
C CYS A 356 -4.18 16.58 -2.86
N GLY A 357 -3.83 16.14 -4.06
CA GLY A 357 -3.00 16.89 -5.01
C GLY A 357 -1.61 16.29 -5.26
N PHE A 358 -1.27 15.15 -4.66
CA PHE A 358 -0.02 14.45 -4.94
C PHE A 358 -0.04 13.82 -6.34
N ALA A 359 1.11 13.87 -7.02
CA ALA A 359 1.33 13.09 -8.23
C ALA A 359 1.51 11.61 -7.86
N PRO A 360 0.97 10.65 -8.65
CA PRO A 360 1.13 9.22 -8.39
C PRO A 360 2.59 8.80 -8.15
N GLY A 361 3.52 9.33 -8.94
CA GLY A 361 4.95 9.02 -8.83
C GLY A 361 5.62 9.48 -7.53
N GLN A 362 4.99 10.35 -6.72
CA GLN A 362 5.48 10.69 -5.38
C GLN A 362 5.09 9.64 -4.33
N LEU A 363 4.11 8.78 -4.62
CA LEU A 363 3.47 7.93 -3.61
C LEU A 363 4.14 6.55 -3.54
N ASN A 364 4.65 6.19 -2.37
CA ASN A 364 5.10 4.83 -2.08
C ASN A 364 4.05 4.13 -1.20
N LEU A 365 3.43 3.08 -1.72
CA LEU A 365 2.32 2.40 -1.06
C LEU A 365 2.81 1.56 0.14
N GLY A 366 2.30 1.85 1.34
CA GLY A 366 2.69 1.16 2.58
C GLY A 366 2.16 -0.27 2.68
N ILE A 367 3.04 -1.17 3.12
CA ILE A 367 2.76 -2.57 3.42
C ILE A 367 3.33 -2.89 4.80
N SER A 368 2.49 -3.40 5.69
CA SER A 368 2.94 -3.91 6.99
C SER A 368 3.53 -5.31 6.86
N PHE A 369 4.71 -5.51 7.42
CA PHE A 369 5.34 -6.81 7.67
C PHE A 369 5.05 -7.33 9.08
N TYR A 370 4.01 -6.80 9.70
CA TYR A 370 3.38 -7.32 10.89
C TYR A 370 1.89 -7.58 10.63
N GLY A 371 1.30 -8.38 11.51
CA GLY A 371 -0.13 -8.53 11.66
C GLY A 371 -0.69 -7.85 12.89
N ARG A 372 -2.00 -7.62 12.87
CA ARG A 372 -2.75 -6.97 13.96
C ARG A 372 -3.94 -7.81 14.39
N PRO A 373 -4.25 -7.84 15.70
CA PRO A 373 -5.47 -8.46 16.18
C PRO A 373 -6.74 -7.82 15.60
N ASP A 374 -7.74 -8.63 15.29
CA ASP A 374 -9.03 -8.21 14.73
C ASP A 374 -9.89 -7.39 15.70
N ASP A 375 -9.50 -7.36 16.98
CA ASP A 375 -10.09 -6.55 18.03
C ASP A 375 -9.53 -5.12 18.10
N GLY A 376 -8.52 -4.79 17.27
CA GLY A 376 -7.89 -3.47 17.23
C GLY A 376 -7.01 -3.17 18.44
N SER A 377 -6.60 -4.18 19.21
CA SER A 377 -5.68 -4.00 20.34
C SER A 377 -4.32 -3.47 19.88
N GLY A 378 -3.61 -2.79 20.79
CA GLY A 378 -2.27 -2.24 20.56
C GLY A 378 -1.16 -3.30 20.58
N VAL A 379 -1.33 -4.39 19.84
CA VAL A 379 -0.35 -5.48 19.71
C VAL A 379 0.06 -5.59 18.25
N TRP A 380 1.37 -5.63 17.99
CA TRP A 380 1.94 -5.88 16.66
C TRP A 380 2.62 -7.24 16.70
N VAL A 381 2.25 -8.12 15.76
CA VAL A 381 2.81 -9.46 15.66
C VAL A 381 3.67 -9.50 14.40
N ASN A 382 4.98 -9.63 14.54
CA ASN A 382 5.89 -9.66 13.39
C ASN A 382 5.51 -10.80 12.43
N TYR A 383 5.59 -10.58 11.12
CA TYR A 383 5.27 -11.61 10.12
C TYR A 383 6.10 -12.88 10.34
N ARG A 384 7.37 -12.75 10.72
CA ARG A 384 8.28 -13.86 11.04
C ARG A 384 8.06 -14.56 12.39
N ASP A 385 7.03 -14.20 13.16
CA ASP A 385 6.77 -14.84 14.46
C ASP A 385 6.48 -16.34 14.29
N GLU A 386 7.30 -17.19 14.92
CA GLU A 386 7.22 -18.65 14.81
C GLU A 386 5.93 -19.25 15.41
N ASN A 387 5.16 -18.47 16.18
CA ASN A 387 3.87 -18.88 16.71
C ASN A 387 2.74 -18.80 15.66
N TYR A 388 3.01 -18.20 14.50
CA TYR A 388 2.09 -18.08 13.39
C TYR A 388 2.66 -18.79 12.17
N THR A 389 1.79 -19.41 11.37
CA THR A 389 2.21 -20.07 10.13
C THR A 389 2.33 -19.03 9.02
N GLN A 390 3.53 -18.84 8.47
CA GLN A 390 3.67 -18.08 7.24
C GLN A 390 3.12 -18.91 6.08
N ASP A 391 2.27 -18.30 5.25
CA ASP A 391 1.55 -18.98 4.17
C ASP A 391 1.37 -18.04 2.97
N GLU A 392 1.17 -18.61 1.79
CA GLU A 392 0.98 -17.85 0.56
C GLU A 392 -0.39 -17.11 0.52
N TYR A 393 -1.43 -17.69 1.13
CA TYR A 393 -2.83 -17.27 1.02
C TYR A 393 -3.53 -17.03 2.36
N ILE A 394 -3.07 -17.63 3.46
CA ILE A 394 -3.75 -17.55 4.76
C ILE A 394 -3.33 -16.29 5.52
N MET A 395 -4.12 -15.23 5.34
CA MET A 395 -3.88 -13.93 5.99
C MET A 395 -4.48 -13.79 7.40
N TYR A 396 -5.44 -14.63 7.79
CA TYR A 396 -6.11 -14.53 9.10
C TYR A 396 -5.88 -15.80 9.92
N GLN A 397 -5.21 -15.66 11.06
CA GLN A 397 -4.85 -16.77 11.93
C GLN A 397 -4.89 -16.33 13.39
N ASN A 398 -5.49 -17.14 14.27
CA ASN A 398 -5.53 -16.90 15.71
C ASN A 398 -5.99 -15.49 16.13
N GLY A 399 -6.94 -14.90 15.40
CA GLY A 399 -7.43 -13.54 15.68
C GLY A 399 -6.58 -12.43 15.08
N VAL A 400 -5.55 -12.72 14.29
CA VAL A 400 -4.61 -11.74 13.74
C VAL A 400 -4.64 -11.75 12.21
N TRP A 401 -4.66 -10.56 11.62
CA TRP A 401 -4.59 -10.32 10.17
C TRP A 401 -3.19 -9.91 9.75
N PHE A 402 -2.62 -10.56 8.75
CA PHE A 402 -1.28 -10.32 8.19
C PHE A 402 -1.38 -9.96 6.69
N ASN A 403 -0.33 -9.37 6.14
CA ASN A 403 -0.06 -9.52 4.71
C ASN A 403 0.53 -10.92 4.43
N THR A 404 0.33 -11.43 3.23
CA THR A 404 0.89 -12.71 2.74
C THR A 404 1.60 -12.49 1.40
N VAL A 405 2.26 -13.53 0.88
CA VAL A 405 2.87 -13.52 -0.46
C VAL A 405 1.91 -12.96 -1.52
N THR A 406 0.65 -13.41 -1.52
CA THR A 406 -0.34 -12.95 -2.50
C THR A 406 -0.75 -11.50 -2.29
N THR A 407 -0.97 -11.04 -1.06
CA THR A 407 -1.38 -9.64 -0.84
C THR A 407 -0.26 -8.68 -1.18
N VAL A 408 1.00 -9.03 -0.89
CA VAL A 408 2.17 -8.23 -1.25
C VAL A 408 2.33 -8.16 -2.77
N ARG A 409 2.19 -9.29 -3.47
CA ARG A 409 2.22 -9.31 -4.95
C ARG A 409 1.11 -8.44 -5.54
N ASP A 410 -0.13 -8.58 -5.07
CA ASP A 410 -1.27 -7.79 -5.56
C ASP A 410 -1.10 -6.29 -5.33
N LYS A 411 -0.59 -5.89 -4.17
CA LYS A 411 -0.34 -4.47 -3.84
C LYS A 411 0.83 -3.90 -4.63
N THR A 412 1.87 -4.69 -4.88
CA THR A 412 3.00 -4.28 -5.73
C THR A 412 2.54 -4.11 -7.18
N ALA A 413 1.76 -5.06 -7.70
CA ALA A 413 1.16 -4.94 -9.03
C ALA A 413 0.21 -3.74 -9.12
N TYR A 414 -0.60 -3.50 -8.09
CA TYR A 414 -1.46 -2.31 -8.02
C TYR A 414 -0.63 -1.02 -8.11
N ALA A 415 0.43 -0.90 -7.31
CA ALA A 415 1.30 0.28 -7.34
C ALA A 415 1.90 0.50 -8.73
N ALA A 416 2.42 -0.55 -9.36
CA ALA A 416 2.97 -0.48 -10.70
C ALA A 416 1.93 -0.05 -11.76
N LEU A 417 0.76 -0.70 -11.78
CA LEU A 417 -0.30 -0.41 -12.76
C LEU A 417 -0.88 0.99 -12.57
N ARG A 418 -1.00 1.44 -11.32
CA ARG A 418 -1.53 2.77 -10.99
C ARG A 418 -0.52 3.91 -11.26
N GLY A 419 0.74 3.56 -11.56
CA GLY A 419 1.84 4.49 -11.78
C GLY A 419 2.31 5.17 -10.48
N LEU A 420 2.22 4.45 -9.37
CA LEU A 420 2.75 4.92 -8.09
C LEU A 420 4.28 4.93 -8.11
N GLY A 421 4.88 5.70 -7.20
CA GLY A 421 6.32 5.80 -7.02
C GLY A 421 6.98 4.50 -6.54
N GLY A 422 6.25 3.66 -5.81
CA GLY A 422 6.81 2.42 -5.29
C GLY A 422 6.01 1.77 -4.18
N ILE A 423 6.72 0.97 -3.38
CA ILE A 423 6.25 0.31 -2.16
C ILE A 423 7.06 0.81 -0.98
N MET A 424 6.40 0.99 0.17
CA MET A 424 7.05 1.25 1.46
C MET A 424 6.76 0.10 2.43
N ILE A 425 7.79 -0.37 3.12
CA ILE A 425 7.72 -1.49 4.06
C ILE A 425 7.81 -0.99 5.50
N PHE A 426 6.85 -1.39 6.34
CA PHE A 426 6.91 -1.25 7.79
C PHE A 426 6.83 -2.63 8.46
N SER A 427 7.91 -3.23 8.95
CA SER A 427 9.31 -2.82 8.80
C SER A 427 10.23 -4.00 8.48
N GLN A 428 11.42 -3.74 7.92
CA GLN A 428 12.27 -4.78 7.31
C GLN A 428 12.63 -5.93 8.26
N ASP A 429 12.77 -5.61 9.56
CA ASP A 429 13.20 -6.57 10.58
C ASP A 429 12.14 -7.63 10.95
N GLU A 430 10.95 -7.52 10.36
CA GLU A 430 9.81 -8.39 10.63
C GLU A 430 9.62 -9.48 9.56
N ASP A 431 10.39 -9.44 8.47
CA ASP A 431 10.32 -10.42 7.38
C ASP A 431 11.15 -11.69 7.66
N LEU A 432 10.92 -12.71 6.84
CA LEU A 432 11.78 -13.89 6.71
C LEU A 432 13.05 -13.55 5.88
N PRO A 433 14.11 -14.38 5.96
CA PRO A 433 15.26 -14.25 5.07
C PRO A 433 14.84 -14.27 3.59
N VAL A 434 15.50 -13.49 2.74
CA VAL A 434 15.13 -13.30 1.32
C VAL A 434 15.18 -14.61 0.52
N SER A 435 16.04 -15.55 0.96
CA SER A 435 16.12 -16.90 0.37
C SER A 435 14.90 -17.78 0.64
N ASP A 436 14.05 -17.42 1.61
CA ASP A 436 12.82 -18.15 1.93
C ASP A 436 11.74 -17.84 0.87
N PRO A 437 11.06 -18.85 0.31
CA PRO A 437 10.00 -18.63 -0.68
C PRO A 437 8.82 -17.79 -0.15
N LEU A 438 8.67 -17.67 1.17
CA LEU A 438 7.63 -16.88 1.84
C LEU A 438 8.11 -15.50 2.30
N SER A 439 9.37 -15.11 2.07
CA SER A 439 9.81 -13.73 2.33
C SER A 439 9.00 -12.74 1.51
N LEU A 440 8.39 -11.77 2.21
CA LEU A 440 7.56 -10.75 1.59
C LEU A 440 8.40 -9.81 0.72
N THR A 441 9.62 -9.45 1.16
CA THR A 441 10.58 -8.67 0.37
C THR A 441 10.91 -9.38 -0.95
N ALA A 442 11.19 -10.69 -0.90
CA ALA A 442 11.46 -11.46 -2.11
C ALA A 442 10.25 -11.48 -3.08
N GLN A 443 9.01 -11.45 -2.56
CA GLN A 443 7.83 -11.36 -3.42
C GLN A 443 7.62 -9.98 -4.03
N ILE A 444 8.02 -8.89 -3.36
CA ILE A 444 8.05 -7.56 -3.96
C ILE A 444 8.98 -7.58 -5.17
N GLY A 445 10.21 -8.08 -5.03
CA GLY A 445 11.16 -8.19 -6.14
C GLY A 445 10.60 -9.00 -7.33
N LYS A 446 10.00 -10.17 -7.07
CA LYS A 446 9.36 -10.97 -8.13
C LYS A 446 8.17 -10.27 -8.79
N ALA A 447 7.40 -9.51 -8.03
CA ALA A 447 6.29 -8.73 -8.58
C ALA A 447 6.80 -7.57 -9.45
N ILE A 448 7.89 -6.93 -9.07
CA ILE A 448 8.58 -5.91 -9.88
C ILE A 448 9.03 -6.53 -11.21
N ASP A 449 9.71 -7.68 -11.20
CA ASP A 449 10.13 -8.40 -12.41
C ASP A 449 8.97 -8.69 -13.38
N MET A 450 7.75 -8.87 -12.85
CA MET A 450 6.56 -9.16 -13.64
C MET A 450 5.87 -7.90 -14.18
N PHE A 451 5.84 -6.82 -13.40
CA PHE A 451 4.93 -5.69 -13.64
C PHE A 451 5.64 -4.35 -13.89
N VAL A 452 6.95 -4.29 -13.71
CA VAL A 452 7.77 -3.09 -13.92
C VAL A 452 8.85 -3.38 -14.96
N LYS A 453 9.05 -2.43 -15.87
CA LYS A 453 10.24 -2.34 -16.72
C LYS A 453 10.80 -0.94 -16.58
N GLU A 454 12.10 -0.84 -16.38
CA GLU A 454 12.79 0.45 -16.36
C GLU A 454 12.59 1.16 -17.72
N ALA A 455 12.23 2.44 -17.64
CA ALA A 455 11.85 3.27 -18.78
C ALA A 455 13.04 3.95 -19.47
#